data_AF-A0A316J5T3-F1
#
_entry.id   AF-A0A316J5T3-F1
#
_cell.length_a   1.000
_cell.length_b   1.000
_cell.length_c   1.000
_cell.angle_alpha   90.00
_cell.angle_beta   90.00
_cell.angle_gamma   90.00
#
_symmetry.space_group_name_H-M   'P 1'
#
loop_
_entity.id
_entity.type
_entity.pdbx_description
1 polymer ?
#
loop_
_entity_poly.entity_id
_entity_poly.type
_entity_poly.pdbx_seq_one_letter_code
_entity_poly.pdbx_strand_id
1 'polypeptide(L)'
;GVGRQYTGSAGKITNCQIGVFASYVSRHGHAFIDRALYLPKAWTDDAGRMARAHVPVNTGFATKPTLALAMIERAIASNVPFSWVAADSIYGVGDIEMALKRAAKGYVLGVNANHPFHSWARPQPVGGTAKDIAEALPEDAWRRLSSGEGTKGPRLHDWVYLDLADLDADDFDATFPGIWTRGLLIRRNIADGDLAFFSTWCPIGTSIETLVRVEGHRWAIEDSFETAKNELGLDHNETRSWHGWHRHVSLVMLAFAMMAAIRHRANATPPKTMRRAGSGTRR
;
A
#
# COMPACT_ATOMS: atom_id res chain seq x y z
N GLY A 1 -13.93 -9.51 17.84
CA GLY A 1 -14.46 -8.98 16.56
C GLY A 1 -14.88 -10.02 15.53
N VAL A 2 -15.40 -11.20 15.91
CA VAL A 2 -15.98 -12.13 14.91
C VAL A 2 -17.32 -11.60 14.41
N GLY A 3 -17.50 -11.54 13.09
CA GLY A 3 -18.79 -11.20 12.48
C GLY A 3 -18.87 -11.67 11.04
N ARG A 4 -20.07 -11.65 10.46
CA ARG A 4 -20.28 -11.97 9.04
C ARG A 4 -19.64 -10.89 8.18
N GLN A 5 -18.53 -11.23 7.55
CA GLN A 5 -17.74 -10.32 6.72
C GLN A 5 -17.24 -11.07 5.49
N TYR A 6 -17.08 -10.36 4.38
CA TYR A 6 -16.37 -10.91 3.24
C TYR A 6 -14.88 -11.09 3.62
N THR A 7 -14.36 -12.28 3.39
CA THR A 7 -12.93 -12.58 3.58
C THR A 7 -12.39 -13.24 2.31
N GLY A 8 -11.27 -12.72 1.81
CA GLY A 8 -10.61 -13.26 0.64
C GLY A 8 -10.19 -14.73 0.84
N SER A 9 -9.81 -15.13 2.06
CA SER A 9 -9.43 -16.52 2.35
C SER A 9 -10.57 -17.52 2.12
N ALA A 10 -11.83 -17.13 2.36
CA ALA A 10 -12.98 -18.02 2.19
C ALA A 10 -13.75 -17.76 0.87
N GLY A 11 -13.37 -16.72 0.12
CA GLY A 11 -14.06 -16.28 -1.10
C GLY A 11 -15.53 -15.86 -0.91
N LYS A 12 -15.99 -15.72 0.33
CA LYS A 12 -17.41 -15.50 0.67
C LYS A 12 -17.59 -14.72 1.96
N ILE A 13 -18.83 -14.28 2.19
CA ILE A 13 -19.24 -13.72 3.47
C ILE A 13 -19.38 -14.86 4.47
N THR A 14 -18.56 -14.87 5.51
CA THR A 14 -18.60 -15.84 6.60
C THR A 14 -18.26 -15.19 7.93
N ASN A 15 -18.51 -15.89 9.03
CA ASN A 15 -18.08 -15.45 10.34
C ASN A 15 -16.55 -15.52 10.42
N CYS A 16 -15.91 -14.36 10.47
CA CYS A 16 -14.47 -14.26 10.59
C CYS A 16 -14.06 -12.99 11.37
N GLN A 17 -12.79 -12.97 11.75
CA GLN A 17 -12.10 -11.76 12.19
C GLN A 17 -11.41 -11.13 10.98
N ILE A 18 -11.39 -9.81 10.90
CA ILE A 18 -10.71 -9.07 9.83
C ILE A 18 -9.59 -8.25 10.46
N GLY A 19 -8.38 -8.38 9.94
CA GLY A 19 -7.26 -7.52 10.27
C GLY A 19 -6.98 -6.53 9.14
N VAL A 20 -6.59 -5.31 9.50
CA VAL A 20 -5.97 -4.32 8.60
C VAL A 20 -4.47 -4.38 8.83
N PHE A 21 -3.68 -4.39 7.76
CA PHE A 21 -2.23 -4.59 7.81
C PHE A 21 -1.51 -3.53 6.99
N ALA A 22 -0.33 -3.12 7.43
CA ALA A 22 0.60 -2.32 6.64
C ALA A 22 1.82 -3.17 6.31
N SER A 23 2.18 -3.24 5.03
CA SER A 23 3.40 -3.90 4.56
C SER A 23 4.42 -2.87 4.13
N TYR A 24 5.64 -2.98 4.65
CA TYR A 24 6.78 -2.19 4.23
C TYR A 24 7.48 -2.91 3.09
N VAL A 25 7.67 -2.23 1.97
CA VAL A 25 8.21 -2.80 0.75
C VAL A 25 9.48 -2.06 0.36
N SER A 26 10.54 -2.81 0.08
CA SER A 26 11.82 -2.28 -0.35
C SER A 26 12.44 -3.15 -1.43
N ARG A 27 13.55 -2.68 -2.01
CA ARG A 27 14.38 -3.49 -2.91
C ARG A 27 14.95 -4.77 -2.27
N HIS A 28 14.92 -4.87 -0.93
CA HIS A 28 15.42 -6.03 -0.19
C HIS A 28 14.31 -7.03 0.18
N GLY A 29 13.08 -6.78 -0.24
CA GLY A 29 11.90 -7.58 0.12
C GLY A 29 10.87 -6.76 0.90
N HIS A 30 9.90 -7.45 1.48
CA HIS A 30 8.77 -6.85 2.16
C HIS A 30 8.41 -7.59 3.45
N ALA A 31 7.78 -6.88 4.39
CA ALA A 31 7.31 -7.44 5.65
C ALA A 31 6.18 -6.59 6.24
N PHE A 32 5.29 -7.20 7.04
CA PHE A 32 4.30 -6.45 7.79
C PHE A 32 4.96 -5.63 8.91
N ILE A 33 4.62 -4.34 8.98
CA ILE A 33 5.13 -3.42 10.01
C ILE A 33 4.08 -2.99 11.02
N ASP A 34 2.80 -3.17 10.69
CA ASP A 34 1.71 -2.82 11.60
C ASP A 34 0.46 -3.69 11.31
N ARG A 35 -0.42 -3.81 12.31
CA ARG A 35 -1.70 -4.50 12.24
C ARG A 35 -2.75 -3.82 13.14
N ALA A 36 -4.01 -3.93 12.75
CA ALA A 36 -5.14 -3.60 13.61
C ALA A 36 -6.28 -4.61 13.43
N LEU A 37 -6.92 -5.01 14.53
CA LEU A 37 -8.13 -5.83 14.49
C LEU A 37 -9.32 -4.92 14.18
N TYR A 38 -10.04 -5.20 13.10
CA TYR A 38 -11.31 -4.53 12.81
C TYR A 38 -12.43 -5.09 13.68
N LEU A 39 -13.08 -4.21 14.45
CA LEU A 39 -14.27 -4.53 15.24
C LEU A 39 -15.52 -3.97 14.56
N PRO A 40 -16.47 -4.82 14.12
CA PRO A 40 -17.76 -4.36 13.61
C PRO A 40 -18.55 -3.57 14.67
N LYS A 41 -19.47 -2.69 14.26
CA LYS A 41 -20.33 -1.91 15.20
C LYS A 41 -21.01 -2.78 16.26
N ALA A 42 -21.58 -3.92 15.86
CA ALA A 42 -22.19 -4.88 16.78
C ALA A 42 -21.25 -5.47 17.86
N TRP A 43 -19.93 -5.27 17.74
CA TRP A 43 -18.98 -5.53 18.83
C TRP A 43 -18.80 -4.31 19.73
N THR A 44 -18.64 -3.13 19.14
CA THR A 44 -18.36 -1.90 19.89
C THR A 44 -19.57 -1.35 20.63
N ASP A 45 -20.78 -1.76 20.22
CA ASP A 45 -22.04 -1.41 20.88
C ASP A 45 -22.35 -2.33 22.09
N ASP A 46 -21.51 -3.34 22.37
CA ASP A 46 -21.66 -4.28 23.49
C ASP A 46 -20.40 -4.27 24.38
N ALA A 47 -20.38 -3.34 25.35
CA ALA A 47 -19.29 -3.18 26.30
C ALA A 47 -19.02 -4.45 27.12
N GLY A 48 -20.06 -5.23 27.46
CA GLY A 48 -19.92 -6.48 28.20
C GLY A 48 -19.18 -7.54 27.38
N ARG A 49 -19.49 -7.64 26.08
CA ARG A 49 -18.79 -8.53 25.14
C ARG A 49 -17.36 -8.10 24.91
N MET A 50 -17.11 -6.80 24.79
CA MET A 50 -15.75 -6.25 24.68
C MET A 50 -14.92 -6.58 25.92
N ALA A 51 -15.46 -6.37 27.12
CA ALA A 51 -14.79 -6.67 28.38
C ALA A 51 -14.46 -8.16 28.51
N ARG A 52 -15.40 -9.06 28.20
CA ARG A 52 -15.16 -10.52 28.20
C ARG A 52 -14.08 -10.95 27.21
N ALA A 53 -13.90 -10.22 26.11
CA ALA A 53 -12.84 -10.45 25.14
C ALA A 53 -11.55 -9.67 25.46
N HIS A 54 -11.47 -8.96 26.58
CA HIS A 54 -10.33 -8.12 26.99
C HIS A 54 -9.99 -7.01 25.99
N VAL A 55 -10.99 -6.49 25.27
CA VAL A 55 -10.81 -5.32 24.41
C VAL A 55 -10.56 -4.10 25.31
N PRO A 56 -9.59 -3.21 25.01
CA PRO A 56 -9.34 -2.01 25.79
C PRO A 56 -10.59 -1.13 25.94
N VAL A 57 -10.77 -0.51 27.11
CA VAL A 57 -11.98 0.23 27.50
C VAL A 57 -12.32 1.37 26.53
N ASN A 58 -11.31 2.00 25.95
CA ASN A 58 -11.48 3.16 25.04
C ASN A 58 -11.55 2.76 23.56
N THR A 59 -11.70 1.47 23.23
CA THR A 59 -11.80 1.03 21.84
C THR A 59 -13.20 1.28 21.28
N GLY A 60 -13.34 2.35 20.51
CA GLY A 60 -14.56 2.64 19.75
C GLY A 60 -14.61 1.94 18.38
N PHE A 61 -15.72 2.15 17.66
CA PHE A 61 -15.82 1.76 16.25
C PHE A 61 -14.85 2.57 15.40
N ALA A 62 -14.09 1.90 14.54
CA ALA A 62 -13.22 2.52 13.56
C ALA A 62 -13.39 1.83 12.20
N THR A 63 -13.52 2.62 11.14
CA THR A 63 -13.55 2.09 9.78
C THR A 63 -12.16 1.57 9.38
N LYS A 64 -12.08 0.72 8.35
CA LYS A 64 -10.77 0.26 7.85
C LYS A 64 -9.86 1.42 7.42
N PRO A 65 -10.36 2.47 6.73
CA PRO A 65 -9.56 3.67 6.45
C PRO A 65 -9.07 4.37 7.71
N THR A 66 -9.91 4.52 8.74
CA THR A 66 -9.48 5.10 10.03
C THR A 66 -8.36 4.29 10.67
N LEU A 67 -8.43 2.95 10.61
CA LEU A 67 -7.37 2.08 11.10
C LEU A 67 -6.08 2.23 10.30
N ALA A 68 -6.17 2.28 8.97
CA ALA A 68 -5.02 2.47 8.08
C ALA A 68 -4.35 3.84 8.28
N LEU A 69 -5.14 4.91 8.44
CA LEU A 69 -4.65 6.24 8.79
C LEU A 69 -3.83 6.20 10.07
N ALA A 70 -4.37 5.60 11.14
CA ALA A 70 -3.66 5.48 12.41
C ALA A 70 -2.34 4.68 12.28
N MET A 71 -2.28 3.71 11.36
CA MET A 71 -1.05 2.96 11.07
C MET A 71 -0.02 3.83 10.33
N ILE A 72 -0.45 4.64 9.36
CA ILE A 72 0.39 5.61 8.66
C ILE A 72 0.95 6.63 9.64
N GLU A 73 0.12 7.21 10.50
CA GLU A 73 0.52 8.18 11.51
C GLU A 73 1.55 7.58 12.49
N ARG A 74 1.34 6.34 12.94
CA ARG A 74 2.34 5.64 13.77
C ARG A 74 3.66 5.42 13.05
N ALA A 75 3.63 5.06 11.77
CA ALA A 75 4.84 4.88 10.98
C ALA A 75 5.61 6.20 10.80
N ILE A 76 4.90 7.31 10.56
CA ILE A 76 5.48 8.66 10.49
C ILE A 76 6.08 9.06 11.84
N ALA A 77 5.30 8.95 12.92
CA ALA A 77 5.73 9.32 14.27
C ALA A 77 6.92 8.48 14.77
N SER A 78 7.03 7.23 14.31
CA SER A 78 8.16 6.33 14.61
C SER A 78 9.35 6.52 13.67
N ASN A 79 9.32 7.50 12.77
CA ASN A 79 10.35 7.78 11.77
C ASN A 79 10.70 6.57 10.90
N VAL A 80 9.71 5.73 10.55
CA VAL A 80 9.92 4.63 9.60
C VAL A 80 10.35 5.24 8.25
N PRO A 81 11.45 4.77 7.63
CA PRO A 81 11.96 5.39 6.42
C PRO A 81 11.14 4.97 5.20
N PHE A 82 10.15 5.76 4.80
CA PHE A 82 9.39 5.57 3.56
C PHE A 82 9.09 6.89 2.85
N SER A 83 8.92 6.82 1.53
CA SER A 83 8.59 7.98 0.69
C SER A 83 7.20 7.90 0.06
N TRP A 84 6.62 6.70 0.00
CA TRP A 84 5.41 6.41 -0.75
C TRP A 84 4.42 5.56 0.05
N VAL A 85 3.12 5.79 -0.17
CA VAL A 85 2.04 4.90 0.26
C VAL A 85 1.20 4.50 -0.96
N ALA A 86 0.90 3.22 -1.07
CA ALA A 86 -0.04 2.69 -2.06
C ALA A 86 -1.16 1.91 -1.36
N ALA A 87 -2.40 2.11 -1.78
CA ALA A 87 -3.56 1.41 -1.23
C ALA A 87 -4.69 1.30 -2.26
N ASP A 88 -5.64 0.39 -2.03
CA ASP A 88 -6.82 0.24 -2.88
C ASP A 88 -7.87 1.36 -2.66
N SER A 89 -8.98 1.30 -3.41
CA SER A 89 -10.04 2.31 -3.39
C SER A 89 -10.82 2.41 -2.08
N ILE A 90 -10.75 1.42 -1.20
CA ILE A 90 -11.37 1.51 0.12
C ILE A 90 -10.63 2.57 0.96
N TYR A 91 -9.32 2.70 0.77
CA TYR A 91 -8.46 3.59 1.56
C TYR A 91 -8.15 4.93 0.87
N GLY A 92 -8.54 5.10 -0.39
CA GLY A 92 -7.88 6.04 -1.28
C GLY A 92 -8.37 7.49 -1.31
N VAL A 93 -9.20 7.92 -0.36
CA VAL A 93 -9.75 9.29 -0.35
C VAL A 93 -9.88 9.86 1.07
N GLY A 94 -9.82 11.19 1.19
CA GLY A 94 -10.12 11.93 2.43
C GLY A 94 -8.91 12.06 3.37
N ASP A 95 -9.06 11.62 4.61
CA ASP A 95 -8.10 11.90 5.69
C ASP A 95 -6.70 11.32 5.42
N ILE A 96 -6.61 10.17 4.75
CA ILE A 96 -5.33 9.55 4.38
C ILE A 96 -4.55 10.45 3.39
N GLU A 97 -5.22 11.00 2.37
CA GLU A 97 -4.58 11.93 1.43
C GLU A 97 -4.05 13.16 2.16
N MET A 98 -4.87 13.74 3.06
CA MET A 98 -4.49 14.93 3.81
C MET A 98 -3.29 14.67 4.74
N ALA A 99 -3.29 13.54 5.45
CA ALA A 99 -2.19 13.18 6.34
C ALA A 99 -0.88 12.96 5.57
N LEU A 100 -0.95 12.31 4.39
CA LEU A 100 0.23 12.08 3.55
C LEU A 100 0.76 13.38 2.92
N LYS A 101 -0.14 14.28 2.49
CA LYS A 101 0.22 15.62 1.99
C LYS A 101 0.97 16.41 3.05
N ARG A 102 0.41 16.55 4.25
CA ARG A 102 1.06 17.24 5.39
C ARG A 102 2.41 16.63 5.77
N ALA A 103 2.56 15.32 5.59
CA ALA A 103 3.77 14.57 5.97
C ALA A 103 4.82 14.40 4.86
N ALA A 104 4.69 15.07 3.71
CA ALA A 104 5.63 14.95 2.59
C ALA A 104 5.71 13.55 1.97
N LYS A 105 4.63 12.78 2.03
CA LYS A 105 4.62 11.40 1.54
C LYS A 105 3.88 11.34 0.23
N GLY A 106 4.57 10.85 -0.81
CA GLY A 106 3.93 10.58 -2.08
C GLY A 106 2.91 9.46 -1.94
N TYR A 107 1.91 9.45 -2.81
CA TYR A 107 0.94 8.37 -2.81
C TYR A 107 0.45 7.99 -4.19
N VAL A 108 0.03 6.73 -4.30
CA VAL A 108 -0.78 6.20 -5.40
C VAL A 108 -1.94 5.42 -4.77
N LEU A 109 -3.10 6.06 -4.70
CA LEU A 109 -4.26 5.53 -4.00
C LEU A 109 -5.36 5.20 -5.00
N GLY A 110 -5.89 3.98 -4.93
CA GLY A 110 -7.00 3.57 -5.79
C GLY A 110 -8.21 4.48 -5.60
N VAL A 111 -8.96 4.71 -6.67
CA VAL A 111 -10.24 5.41 -6.61
C VAL A 111 -11.25 4.72 -7.52
N ASN A 112 -12.54 4.98 -7.27
CA ASN A 112 -13.59 4.42 -8.11
C ASN A 112 -13.68 5.16 -9.46
N ALA A 113 -14.25 4.49 -10.46
CA ALA A 113 -14.44 5.03 -11.80
C ALA A 113 -15.22 6.35 -11.86
N ASN A 114 -16.14 6.56 -10.90
CA ASN A 114 -16.94 7.78 -10.77
C ASN A 114 -16.27 8.89 -9.95
N HIS A 115 -15.03 8.71 -9.50
CA HIS A 115 -14.32 9.72 -8.74
C HIS A 115 -14.05 10.96 -9.61
N PRO A 116 -14.43 12.17 -9.16
CA PRO A 116 -14.27 13.38 -9.96
C PRO A 116 -12.83 13.87 -9.95
N PHE A 117 -12.35 14.27 -11.13
CA PHE A 117 -11.07 14.94 -11.30
C PHE A 117 -11.26 16.24 -12.08
N HIS A 118 -10.52 17.26 -11.66
CA HIS A 118 -10.46 18.56 -12.32
C HIS A 118 -9.03 19.04 -12.31
N SER A 119 -8.53 19.48 -13.46
CA SER A 119 -7.26 20.21 -13.55
C SER A 119 -7.48 21.70 -13.37
N TRP A 120 -6.47 22.37 -12.85
CA TRP A 120 -6.37 23.84 -12.86
C TRP A 120 -4.92 24.24 -13.08
N ALA A 121 -4.72 25.45 -13.59
CA ALA A 121 -3.39 25.95 -13.96
C ALA A 121 -2.60 25.01 -14.90
N ARG A 122 -3.31 24.22 -15.72
CA ARG A 122 -2.75 23.34 -16.77
C ARG A 122 -3.13 23.84 -18.16
N PRO A 123 -2.28 23.65 -19.18
CA PRO A 123 -2.58 24.09 -20.55
C PRO A 123 -3.83 23.42 -21.15
N GLN A 124 -4.07 22.15 -20.79
CA GLN A 124 -5.25 21.41 -21.22
C GLN A 124 -6.19 21.18 -20.02
N PRO A 125 -7.44 21.64 -20.08
CA PRO A 125 -8.42 21.38 -19.05
C PRO A 125 -8.82 19.90 -19.10
N VAL A 126 -8.78 19.24 -17.94
CA VAL A 126 -9.27 17.89 -17.71
C VAL A 126 -10.36 18.01 -16.66
N GLY A 127 -11.55 17.48 -16.96
CA GLY A 127 -12.69 17.58 -16.06
C GLY A 127 -13.69 16.47 -16.32
N GLY A 128 -14.12 15.79 -15.27
CA GLY A 128 -15.09 14.70 -15.37
C GLY A 128 -14.82 13.61 -14.35
N THR A 129 -15.52 12.48 -14.49
CA THR A 129 -15.17 11.30 -13.71
C THR A 129 -13.90 10.65 -14.27
N ALA A 130 -13.20 9.86 -13.45
CA ALA A 130 -12.02 9.11 -13.88
C ALA A 130 -12.29 8.28 -15.15
N LYS A 131 -13.49 7.70 -15.24
CA LYS A 131 -13.96 6.95 -16.41
C LYS A 131 -14.14 7.83 -17.65
N ASP A 132 -14.89 8.94 -17.53
CA ASP A 132 -15.13 9.83 -18.68
C ASP A 132 -13.82 10.37 -19.25
N ILE A 133 -12.87 10.70 -18.35
CA ILE A 133 -11.54 11.14 -18.73
C ILE A 133 -10.80 10.04 -19.49
N ALA A 134 -10.84 8.79 -19.01
CA ALA A 134 -10.18 7.68 -19.69
C ALA A 134 -10.76 7.39 -21.08
N GLU A 135 -12.08 7.48 -21.23
CA GLU A 135 -12.78 7.24 -22.51
C GLU A 135 -12.49 8.34 -23.54
N ALA A 136 -12.15 9.55 -23.11
CA ALA A 136 -11.80 10.66 -23.99
C ALA A 136 -10.31 10.67 -24.44
N LEU A 137 -9.47 9.79 -23.87
CA LEU A 137 -8.05 9.77 -24.20
C LEU A 137 -7.79 9.10 -25.56
N PRO A 138 -6.93 9.67 -26.42
CA PRO A 138 -6.52 9.02 -27.65
C PRO A 138 -5.63 7.81 -27.36
N GLU A 139 -5.60 6.84 -28.28
CA GLU A 139 -4.84 5.59 -28.11
C GLU A 139 -3.32 5.81 -27.96
N ASP A 140 -2.78 6.87 -28.56
CA ASP A 140 -1.34 7.22 -28.48
C ASP A 140 -0.92 7.81 -27.11
N ALA A 141 -1.88 8.20 -26.27
CA ALA A 141 -1.60 8.60 -24.88
C ALA A 141 -1.15 7.41 -24.02
N TRP A 142 -1.57 6.19 -24.38
CA TRP A 142 -1.33 4.98 -23.59
C TRP A 142 0.07 4.43 -23.79
N ARG A 143 0.75 4.11 -22.69
CA ARG A 143 2.10 3.56 -22.68
C ARG A 143 2.11 2.18 -22.03
N ARG A 144 2.66 1.18 -22.73
CA ARG A 144 2.86 -0.15 -22.16
C ARG A 144 4.01 -0.15 -21.16
N LEU A 145 3.72 -0.42 -19.90
CA LEU A 145 4.69 -0.45 -18.81
C LEU A 145 4.46 -1.66 -17.89
N SER A 146 5.54 -2.14 -17.26
CA SER A 146 5.49 -3.22 -16.27
C SER A 146 5.29 -2.65 -14.86
N SER A 147 4.30 -3.16 -14.12
CA SER A 147 4.14 -2.89 -12.68
C SER A 147 4.97 -3.83 -11.79
N GLY A 148 6.00 -4.45 -12.37
CA GLY A 148 6.95 -5.32 -11.69
C GLY A 148 6.89 -6.76 -12.18
N GLU A 149 7.82 -7.58 -11.70
CA GLU A 149 7.89 -8.99 -12.06
C GLU A 149 6.71 -9.76 -11.45
N GLY A 150 6.22 -10.76 -12.19
CA GLY A 150 5.25 -11.75 -11.75
C GLY A 150 5.80 -13.16 -11.97
N THR A 151 5.09 -14.17 -11.48
CA THR A 151 5.51 -15.59 -11.61
C THR A 151 5.57 -16.08 -13.06
N LYS A 152 4.86 -15.41 -13.97
CA LYS A 152 4.85 -15.69 -15.42
C LYS A 152 5.61 -14.64 -16.26
N GLY A 153 6.45 -13.83 -15.62
CA GLY A 153 7.16 -12.71 -16.24
C GLY A 153 6.57 -11.33 -15.88
N PRO A 154 7.01 -10.26 -16.55
CA PRO A 154 6.63 -8.88 -16.24
C PRO A 154 5.11 -8.67 -16.31
N ARG A 155 4.55 -7.97 -15.32
CA ARG A 155 3.12 -7.64 -15.26
C ARG A 155 2.82 -6.41 -16.10
N LEU A 156 2.69 -6.63 -17.41
CA LEU A 156 2.46 -5.58 -18.40
C LEU A 156 1.01 -5.11 -18.40
N HIS A 157 0.84 -3.79 -18.36
CA HIS A 157 -0.43 -3.11 -18.57
C HIS A 157 -0.19 -1.87 -19.44
N ASP A 158 -1.27 -1.33 -20.01
CA ASP A 158 -1.22 -0.02 -20.66
C ASP A 158 -1.57 1.06 -19.62
N TRP A 159 -0.81 2.16 -19.62
CA TRP A 159 -0.90 3.20 -18.60
C TRP A 159 -1.01 4.59 -19.19
N VAL A 160 -1.75 5.46 -18.51
CA VAL A 160 -1.74 6.91 -18.74
C VAL A 160 -1.57 7.61 -17.41
N TYR A 161 -0.81 8.71 -17.41
CA TYR A 161 -0.71 9.61 -16.28
C TYR A 161 -1.03 11.03 -16.73
N LEU A 162 -1.92 11.69 -16.00
CA LEU A 162 -2.32 13.07 -16.21
C LEU A 162 -1.94 13.90 -14.99
N ASP A 163 -1.05 14.87 -15.16
CA ASP A 163 -0.77 15.90 -14.18
C ASP A 163 -1.93 16.89 -14.13
N LEU A 164 -2.61 17.00 -12.99
CA LEU A 164 -3.85 17.77 -12.89
C LEU A 164 -3.64 19.15 -12.27
N ALA A 165 -2.78 19.27 -11.27
CA ALA A 165 -2.48 20.57 -10.69
C ALA A 165 -1.19 20.54 -9.87
N ASP A 166 -0.40 21.60 -10.04
CA ASP A 166 0.71 21.92 -9.16
C ASP A 166 0.21 22.68 -7.94
N LEU A 167 0.77 22.33 -6.79
CA LEU A 167 0.48 22.89 -5.49
C LEU A 167 1.81 23.06 -4.75
N ASP A 168 1.93 24.16 -4.01
CA ASP A 168 3.10 24.32 -3.15
C ASP A 168 2.95 23.38 -1.95
N ALA A 169 4.06 22.79 -1.51
CA ALA A 169 4.09 22.06 -0.25
C ALA A 169 3.66 22.96 0.91
N ASP A 170 4.02 24.25 0.86
CA ASP A 170 3.69 25.24 1.89
C ASP A 170 2.16 25.42 2.07
N ASP A 171 1.35 25.14 1.04
CA ASP A 171 -0.13 25.20 1.12
C ASP A 171 -0.71 24.16 2.09
N PHE A 172 0.08 23.15 2.49
CA PHE A 172 -0.31 22.07 3.39
C PHE A 172 0.33 22.16 4.77
N ASP A 173 0.89 23.32 5.15
CA ASP A 173 1.59 23.53 6.43
C ASP A 173 2.72 22.51 6.63
N ALA A 174 3.45 22.29 5.54
CA ALA A 174 4.27 21.13 5.32
C ALA A 174 5.74 21.56 5.27
N THR A 175 6.59 21.02 6.14
CA THR A 175 7.97 21.52 6.34
C THR A 175 8.96 21.03 5.29
N PHE A 176 8.51 20.68 4.08
CA PHE A 176 9.33 20.08 3.04
C PHE A 176 9.34 20.96 1.78
N PRO A 177 10.49 21.13 1.13
CA PRO A 177 10.60 22.07 0.02
C PRO A 177 10.00 21.52 -1.28
N GLY A 178 9.48 22.42 -2.10
CA GLY A 178 9.26 22.23 -3.53
C GLY A 178 7.80 22.10 -3.95
N ILE A 179 7.60 22.11 -5.26
CA ILE A 179 6.28 22.02 -5.89
C ILE A 179 5.90 20.54 -6.05
N TRP A 180 4.67 20.23 -5.67
CA TRP A 180 4.09 18.91 -5.78
C TRP A 180 2.90 18.94 -6.74
N THR A 181 2.68 17.83 -7.44
CA THR A 181 1.58 17.67 -8.39
C THR A 181 0.60 16.64 -7.87
N ARG A 182 -0.69 16.95 -7.97
CA ARG A 182 -1.75 15.93 -7.95
C ARG A 182 -1.99 15.43 -9.38
N GLY A 183 -2.27 14.15 -9.51
CA GLY A 183 -2.51 13.57 -10.83
C GLY A 183 -3.48 12.39 -10.81
N LEU A 184 -3.90 11.99 -12.01
CA LEU A 184 -4.68 10.78 -12.27
C LEU A 184 -3.80 9.78 -13.00
N LEU A 185 -3.55 8.64 -12.37
CA LEU A 185 -2.92 7.48 -13.00
C LEU A 185 -4.03 6.48 -13.38
N ILE A 186 -3.97 5.98 -14.61
CA ILE A 186 -4.96 5.06 -15.17
C ILE A 186 -4.21 3.82 -15.67
N ARG A 187 -4.71 2.65 -15.29
CA ARG A 187 -4.24 1.36 -15.77
C ARG A 187 -5.33 0.72 -16.62
N ARG A 188 -4.96 0.25 -17.81
CA ARG A 188 -5.78 -0.58 -18.69
C ARG A 188 -5.18 -1.97 -18.78
N ASN A 189 -5.97 -2.98 -18.43
CA ASN A 189 -5.60 -4.36 -18.63
C ASN A 189 -5.55 -4.67 -20.13
N ILE A 190 -4.47 -5.30 -20.58
CA ILE A 190 -4.21 -5.61 -21.98
C ILE A 190 -5.06 -6.76 -22.53
N ALA A 191 -5.64 -7.60 -21.65
CA ALA A 191 -6.39 -8.78 -22.05
C ALA A 191 -7.88 -8.48 -22.30
N ASP A 192 -8.49 -7.65 -21.46
CA ASP A 192 -9.93 -7.37 -21.45
C ASP A 192 -10.27 -5.88 -21.58
N GLY A 193 -9.28 -4.98 -21.47
CA GLY A 193 -9.49 -3.54 -21.50
C GLY A 193 -9.96 -2.94 -20.16
N ASP A 194 -10.04 -3.73 -19.08
CA ASP A 194 -10.54 -3.26 -17.80
C ASP A 194 -9.68 -2.12 -17.24
N LEU A 195 -10.36 -1.09 -16.74
CA LEU A 195 -9.74 0.12 -16.23
C LEU A 195 -9.67 0.14 -14.70
N ALA A 196 -8.52 0.57 -14.19
CA ALA A 196 -8.33 0.93 -12.78
C ALA A 196 -7.76 2.35 -12.68
N PHE A 197 -8.21 3.09 -11.66
CA PHE A 197 -7.93 4.51 -11.50
C PHE A 197 -7.27 4.79 -10.17
N PHE A 198 -6.32 5.73 -10.16
CA PHE A 198 -5.58 6.09 -8.95
C PHE A 198 -5.39 7.60 -8.84
N SER A 199 -5.70 8.15 -7.66
CA SER A 199 -5.28 9.48 -7.24
C SER A 199 -3.80 9.44 -6.88
N THR A 200 -3.05 10.46 -7.28
CA THR A 200 -1.62 10.55 -7.00
C THR A 200 -1.26 11.91 -6.41
N TRP A 201 -0.20 11.90 -5.61
CA TRP A 201 0.47 13.09 -5.08
C TRP A 201 1.95 12.81 -5.04
N CYS A 202 2.74 13.68 -5.68
CA CYS A 202 4.18 13.48 -5.81
C CYS A 202 4.92 14.78 -6.13
N PRO A 203 6.25 14.85 -5.93
CA PRO A 203 7.05 15.98 -6.41
C PRO A 203 6.90 16.15 -7.93
N ILE A 204 6.91 17.39 -8.39
CA ILE A 204 6.85 17.70 -9.83
C ILE A 204 8.00 17.00 -10.59
N GLY A 205 7.71 16.51 -11.79
CA GLY A 205 8.67 15.77 -12.62
C GLY A 205 8.84 14.30 -12.23
N THR A 206 8.07 13.78 -11.26
CA THR A 206 8.01 12.34 -11.00
C THR A 206 7.54 11.61 -12.26
N SER A 207 8.32 10.61 -12.70
CA SER A 207 8.01 9.87 -13.92
C SER A 207 6.84 8.89 -13.72
N ILE A 208 6.09 8.62 -14.79
CA ILE A 208 5.03 7.60 -14.79
C ILE A 208 5.58 6.22 -14.40
N GLU A 209 6.80 5.86 -14.79
CA GLU A 209 7.42 4.58 -14.42
C GLU A 209 7.62 4.47 -12.89
N THR A 210 7.86 5.58 -12.21
CA THR A 210 7.91 5.60 -10.74
C THR A 210 6.54 5.37 -10.14
N LEU A 211 5.50 6.02 -10.64
CA LEU A 211 4.12 5.83 -10.17
C LEU A 211 3.61 4.41 -10.43
N VAL A 212 3.88 3.85 -11.61
CA VAL A 212 3.57 2.47 -11.98
C VAL A 212 4.31 1.48 -11.08
N ARG A 213 5.58 1.76 -10.76
CA ARG A 213 6.34 0.94 -9.81
C ARG A 213 5.74 1.02 -8.40
N VAL A 214 5.32 2.20 -7.95
CA VAL A 214 4.66 2.37 -6.64
C VAL A 214 3.33 1.60 -6.57
N GLU A 215 2.46 1.72 -7.59
CA GLU A 215 1.23 0.91 -7.67
C GLU A 215 1.55 -0.59 -7.69
N GLY A 216 2.56 -0.98 -8.47
CA GLY A 216 3.00 -2.36 -8.62
C GLY A 216 3.44 -3.03 -7.32
N HIS A 217 3.98 -2.25 -6.36
CA HIS A 217 4.32 -2.73 -5.02
C HIS A 217 3.09 -3.11 -4.19
N ARG A 218 1.87 -2.71 -4.57
CA ARG A 218 0.64 -3.16 -3.91
C ARG A 218 0.52 -4.68 -3.92
N TRP A 219 1.03 -5.34 -4.95
CA TRP A 219 1.06 -6.81 -5.01
C TRP A 219 1.88 -7.45 -3.88
N ALA A 220 2.89 -6.75 -3.36
CA ALA A 220 3.67 -7.26 -2.24
C ALA A 220 2.81 -7.50 -1.00
N ILE A 221 1.70 -6.78 -0.80
CA ILE A 221 0.78 -7.06 0.31
C ILE A 221 0.01 -8.37 0.11
N GLU A 222 -0.36 -8.68 -1.14
CA GLU A 222 -1.06 -9.92 -1.49
C GLU A 222 -0.11 -11.11 -1.31
N ASP A 223 1.13 -11.00 -1.80
CA ASP A 223 2.20 -11.98 -1.57
C ASP A 223 2.54 -12.15 -0.08
N SER A 224 2.57 -11.04 0.67
CA SER A 224 2.73 -11.07 2.14
C SER A 224 1.62 -11.87 2.80
N PHE A 225 0.37 -11.67 2.39
CA PHE A 225 -0.77 -12.40 2.94
C PHE A 225 -0.74 -13.87 2.56
N GLU A 226 -0.42 -14.21 1.31
CA GLU A 226 -0.30 -15.59 0.87
C GLU A 226 0.77 -16.34 1.66
N THR A 227 1.98 -15.78 1.72
CA THR A 227 3.09 -16.34 2.49
C THR A 227 2.74 -16.47 3.97
N ALA A 228 2.22 -15.41 4.60
CA ALA A 228 1.94 -15.43 6.03
C ALA A 228 0.82 -16.41 6.41
N LYS A 229 -0.17 -16.65 5.54
CA LYS A 229 -1.20 -17.66 5.78
C LYS A 229 -0.63 -19.07 5.59
N ASN A 230 -0.08 -19.34 4.41
CA ASN A 230 0.32 -20.69 4.01
C ASN A 230 1.55 -21.20 4.77
N GLU A 231 2.53 -20.33 5.05
CA GLU A 231 3.79 -20.73 5.67
C GLU A 231 3.85 -20.44 7.18
N LEU A 232 3.13 -19.42 7.66
CA LEU A 232 3.28 -18.93 9.04
C LEU A 232 2.00 -19.02 9.88
N GLY A 233 0.89 -19.49 9.31
CA GLY A 233 -0.35 -19.71 10.04
C GLY A 233 -1.07 -18.43 10.46
N LEU A 234 -1.02 -17.38 9.66
CA LEU A 234 -1.76 -16.13 9.92
C LEU A 234 -3.27 -16.38 10.14
N ASP A 235 -3.85 -17.33 9.41
CA ASP A 235 -5.27 -17.72 9.49
C ASP A 235 -5.52 -19.00 10.29
N HIS A 236 -4.51 -19.56 10.95
CA HIS A 236 -4.65 -20.69 11.89
C HIS A 236 -5.06 -20.24 13.30
N ASN A 237 -5.32 -18.96 13.50
CA ASN A 237 -5.66 -18.39 14.81
C ASN A 237 -7.13 -18.62 15.18
N GLU A 238 -7.36 -19.35 16.27
CA GLU A 238 -8.71 -19.56 16.84
C GLU A 238 -8.99 -18.70 18.07
N THR A 239 -8.06 -17.82 18.47
CA THR A 239 -8.20 -17.02 19.69
C THR A 239 -9.37 -16.03 19.61
N ARG A 240 -10.09 -15.91 20.73
CA ARG A 240 -11.26 -15.03 20.85
C ARG A 240 -11.02 -13.80 21.72
N SER A 241 -9.87 -13.72 22.40
CA SER A 241 -9.47 -12.55 23.17
C SER A 241 -8.67 -11.57 22.31
N TRP A 242 -8.78 -10.28 22.65
CA TRP A 242 -8.02 -9.20 22.05
C TRP A 242 -6.51 -9.47 22.12
N HIS A 243 -6.01 -9.78 23.32
CA HIS A 243 -4.59 -10.08 23.51
C HIS A 243 -4.15 -11.33 22.74
N GLY A 244 -4.99 -12.38 22.69
CA GLY A 244 -4.69 -13.61 21.95
C GLY A 244 -4.47 -13.31 20.47
N TRP A 245 -5.39 -12.58 19.86
CA TRP A 245 -5.28 -12.18 18.45
C TRP A 245 -4.04 -11.32 18.21
N HIS A 246 -3.83 -10.29 19.03
CA HIS A 246 -2.69 -9.40 18.85
C HIS A 246 -1.35 -10.11 19.05
N ARG A 247 -1.23 -11.04 20.01
CA ARG A 247 -0.01 -11.82 20.24
C ARG A 247 0.28 -12.76 19.08
N HIS A 248 -0.70 -13.55 18.66
CA HIS A 248 -0.55 -14.48 17.52
C HIS A 248 -0.08 -13.74 16.28
N VAL A 249 -0.81 -12.70 15.87
CA VAL A 249 -0.48 -11.97 14.64
C VAL A 249 0.87 -11.26 14.76
N SER A 250 1.25 -10.76 15.94
CA SER A 250 2.60 -10.21 16.17
C SER A 250 3.70 -11.25 15.94
N LEU A 251 3.52 -12.47 16.43
CA LEU A 251 4.50 -13.55 16.26
C LEU A 251 4.62 -13.95 14.80
N VAL A 252 3.50 -14.05 14.08
CA VAL A 252 3.48 -14.28 12.63
C VAL A 252 4.21 -13.16 11.88
N MET A 253 3.95 -11.89 12.21
CA MET A 253 4.66 -10.76 11.59
C MET A 253 6.17 -10.81 11.86
N LEU A 254 6.59 -11.15 13.08
CA LEU A 254 8.00 -11.29 13.44
C LEU A 254 8.68 -12.41 12.65
N ALA A 255 8.03 -13.59 12.58
CA ALA A 255 8.53 -14.71 11.78
C ALA A 255 8.64 -14.32 10.30
N PHE A 256 7.67 -13.59 9.77
CA PHE A 256 7.70 -13.12 8.39
C PHE A 256 8.86 -12.15 8.12
N ALA A 257 9.06 -11.17 8.99
CA ALA A 257 10.19 -10.23 8.90
C ALA A 257 11.54 -10.96 9.00
N MET A 258 11.65 -11.96 9.87
CA MET A 258 12.85 -12.80 9.99
C MET A 258 13.12 -13.57 8.69
N MET A 259 12.10 -14.17 8.07
CA MET A 259 12.25 -14.84 6.77
C MET A 259 12.69 -13.88 5.67
N ALA A 260 12.10 -12.68 5.60
CA ALA A 260 12.50 -11.66 4.64
C ALA A 260 13.99 -11.28 4.80
N ALA A 261 14.45 -11.10 6.04
CA ALA A 261 15.85 -10.79 6.34
C ALA A 261 16.79 -11.95 6.01
N ILE A 262 16.41 -13.20 6.30
CA ILE A 262 17.20 -14.40 5.97
C ILE A 262 17.30 -14.56 4.45
N ARG A 263 16.18 -14.48 3.72
CA ARG A 263 16.16 -14.55 2.25
C ARG A 263 17.06 -13.48 1.63
N HIS A 264 16.99 -12.24 2.13
CA HIS A 264 17.86 -11.16 1.66
C HIS A 264 19.34 -11.47 1.87
N ARG A 265 19.72 -11.95 3.06
CA ARG A 265 21.11 -12.31 3.38
C ARG A 265 21.62 -13.50 2.56
N ALA A 266 20.78 -14.52 2.35
CA ALA A 266 21.13 -15.70 1.57
C ALA A 266 21.32 -15.37 0.08
N ASN A 267 20.54 -14.43 -0.45
CA ASN A 267 20.62 -14.00 -1.85
C ASN A 267 21.66 -12.88 -2.09
N ALA A 268 22.29 -12.35 -1.04
CA ALA A 268 23.36 -11.38 -1.20
C ALA A 268 24.60 -12.07 -1.80
N THR A 269 25.08 -11.57 -2.94
CA THR A 269 26.29 -12.11 -3.56
C THR A 269 27.48 -11.92 -2.61
N PRO A 270 28.27 -12.96 -2.30
CA PRO A 270 29.44 -12.80 -1.46
C PRO A 270 30.40 -11.77 -2.10
N PRO A 271 31.06 -10.91 -1.31
CA PRO A 271 31.99 -9.93 -1.85
C PRO A 271 33.05 -10.64 -2.68
N LYS A 272 33.33 -10.13 -3.88
CA LYS A 272 34.42 -10.63 -4.73
C LYS A 272 35.70 -10.63 -3.90
N THR A 273 36.21 -11.82 -3.58
CA THR A 273 37.52 -11.97 -2.94
C THR A 273 38.54 -11.30 -3.86
N MET A 274 39.10 -10.17 -3.42
CA MET A 274 40.21 -9.53 -4.14
C MET A 274 41.34 -10.55 -4.19
N ARG A 275 41.59 -11.10 -5.38
CA ARG A 275 42.72 -11.98 -5.64
C ARG A 275 43.97 -11.14 -5.34
N ARG A 276 44.64 -11.40 -4.21
CA ARG A 276 45.93 -10.79 -3.87
C ARG A 276 46.83 -10.95 -5.10
N ALA A 277 47.18 -9.83 -5.74
CA ALA A 277 48.20 -9.82 -6.77
C ALA A 277 49.47 -10.38 -6.13
N GLY A 278 49.89 -11.56 -6.57
CA GLY A 278 51.17 -12.14 -6.18
C GLY A 278 52.25 -11.15 -6.57
N SER A 279 52.94 -10.62 -5.57
CA SER A 279 54.14 -9.81 -5.74
C SER A 279 55.20 -10.67 -6.40
N GLY A 280 55.33 -10.54 -7.72
CA GLY A 280 56.49 -11.04 -8.45
C GLY A 280 57.74 -10.35 -7.92
N THR A 281 58.60 -11.12 -7.25
CA THR A 281 59.96 -10.67 -6.93
C THR A 281 60.88 -11.35 -7.91
N ARG A 282 61.46 -10.54 -8.80
CA ARG A 282 62.58 -10.92 -9.67
C ARG A 282 63.77 -11.36 -8.82
N ARG A 283 64.42 -12.45 -9.22
CA ARG A 283 65.87 -12.60 -9.21
C ARG A 283 66.30 -13.20 -10.54
#